data_AF-A0A5N8WIE6-F1
#
_entry.id   AF-A0A5N8WIE6-F1
#
_cell.length_a   1.000
_cell.length_b   1.000
_cell.length_c   1.000
_cell.angle_alpha   90.00
_cell.angle_beta   90.00
_cell.angle_gamma   90.00
#
_symmetry.space_group_name_H-M   'P 1'
#
loop_
_entity.id
_entity.type
_entity.pdbx_description
1 polymer ?
#
loop_
_entity_poly.entity_id
_entity_poly.type
_entity_poly.pdbx_seq_one_letter_code
_entity_poly.pdbx_strand_id
1 'polypeptide(L)'
;MAEINDLDDVLLNFDGISYAKGASALRQLVTWLGEKDFLAGINTHFARHKFGNATLADFIDSLASATERDVHAWAESWLRTTGVDTLTPKVTRADDGTYTLTVDHAGSRPHRIAVGLYDPDPGDDGHLVLRDRPELDIPQNTATPVGKRPALLLLNDGDLTYAKIRFDPDSFTTIRDNLSGLPDPLTRATIWNALRDAVRDGELPATAYLDAARAHLPHESDLALVQGVLSFASTQIANRFLTDEDRPAALSTLTTVCRDLIRRTEDGSHPGLRLTAVRHFIDVAAHPDTIAEWLADGTVPGGPELDPELRWRVLGRLAVLGATDETAIAAELESDPSATGQEGAARCRAALPDPDSKRTAWDAMFSHDDSTDLSNYLFTATARGFWQPEQAELVQEYVERYFTDAVTLAARRGPAIADAAGRWAFPAHAVQA
;
A
#
# COMPACT_ATOMS: atom_id res chain seq x y z
N MET A 1 -17.78 -9.82 -18.63
CA MET A 1 -17.88 -8.37 -18.41
C MET A 1 -19.12 -8.18 -17.57
N ALA A 2 -19.07 -7.36 -16.52
CA ALA A 2 -20.26 -7.10 -15.71
C ALA A 2 -21.35 -6.50 -16.60
N GLU A 3 -22.59 -6.93 -16.43
CA GLU A 3 -23.74 -6.31 -17.09
C GLU A 3 -23.91 -4.91 -16.48
N ILE A 4 -24.05 -3.89 -17.33
CA ILE A 4 -24.18 -2.50 -16.91
C ILE A 4 -25.64 -2.10 -17.08
N ASN A 5 -26.38 -2.01 -15.99
CA ASN A 5 -27.81 -1.71 -16.02
C ASN A 5 -28.08 -0.22 -15.82
N ASP A 6 -27.23 0.46 -15.06
CA ASP A 6 -27.38 1.88 -14.72
C ASP A 6 -26.03 2.61 -14.62
N LEU A 7 -26.09 3.89 -14.24
CA LEU A 7 -24.91 4.74 -14.08
C LEU A 7 -24.06 4.33 -12.88
N ASP A 8 -24.67 3.76 -11.84
CA ASP A 8 -23.95 3.33 -10.64
C ASP A 8 -23.09 2.10 -10.96
N ASP A 9 -23.61 1.16 -11.76
CA ASP A 9 -22.86 0.03 -12.33
C ASP A 9 -21.65 0.50 -13.17
N VAL A 10 -21.79 1.59 -13.93
CA VAL A 10 -20.67 2.18 -14.69
C VAL A 10 -19.60 2.71 -13.74
N LEU A 11 -20.01 3.46 -12.70
CA LEU A 11 -19.08 4.08 -11.76
C LEU A 11 -18.30 3.04 -10.94
N LEU A 12 -18.94 1.92 -10.58
CA LEU A 12 -18.29 0.79 -9.91
C LEU A 12 -17.23 0.09 -10.77
N ASN A 13 -17.30 0.20 -12.10
CA ASN A 13 -16.30 -0.39 -13.00
C ASN A 13 -15.00 0.43 -13.09
N PHE A 14 -14.96 1.68 -12.61
CA PHE A 14 -13.74 2.51 -12.56
C PHE A 14 -12.99 2.33 -11.23
N ASP A 15 -12.61 1.09 -10.92
CA ASP A 15 -12.01 0.74 -9.64
C ASP A 15 -10.58 0.18 -9.78
N GLY A 16 -9.95 -0.13 -8.64
CA GLY A 16 -8.61 -0.72 -8.61
C GLY A 16 -8.53 -2.11 -9.26
N ILE A 17 -9.65 -2.82 -9.43
CA ILE A 17 -9.69 -4.11 -10.11
C ILE A 17 -9.51 -3.90 -11.61
N SER A 18 -10.24 -2.96 -12.22
CA SER A 18 -10.11 -2.68 -13.66
C SER A 18 -8.70 -2.24 -14.07
N TYR A 19 -8.02 -1.43 -13.25
CA TYR A 19 -6.70 -0.90 -13.60
C TYR A 19 -5.54 -1.75 -13.07
N ALA A 20 -5.46 -2.01 -11.77
CA ALA A 20 -4.29 -2.67 -11.18
C ALA A 20 -4.27 -4.18 -11.46
N LYS A 21 -5.41 -4.87 -11.28
CA LYS A 21 -5.53 -6.29 -11.67
C LYS A 21 -5.46 -6.43 -13.18
N GLY A 22 -6.07 -5.52 -13.94
CA GLY A 22 -5.95 -5.48 -15.41
C GLY A 22 -4.50 -5.42 -15.90
N ALA A 23 -3.70 -4.49 -15.36
CA ALA A 23 -2.28 -4.38 -15.68
C ALA A 23 -1.48 -5.64 -15.29
N SER A 24 -1.76 -6.21 -14.11
CA SER A 24 -1.11 -7.44 -13.64
C SER A 24 -1.47 -8.65 -14.51
N ALA A 25 -2.74 -8.78 -14.91
CA ALA A 25 -3.20 -9.83 -15.82
C ALA A 25 -2.55 -9.70 -17.20
N LEU A 26 -2.37 -8.47 -17.71
CA LEU A 26 -1.67 -8.23 -18.97
C LEU A 26 -0.20 -8.62 -18.87
N ARG A 27 0.50 -8.21 -17.80
CA ARG A 27 1.90 -8.60 -17.55
C ARG A 27 2.04 -10.12 -17.48
N GLN A 28 1.10 -10.78 -16.81
CA GLN A 28 1.09 -12.22 -16.71
C GLN A 28 0.81 -12.91 -18.05
N LEU A 29 -0.08 -12.35 -18.86
CA LEU A 29 -0.38 -12.87 -20.19
C LEU A 29 0.83 -12.79 -21.11
N VAL A 30 1.55 -11.65 -21.10
CA VAL A 30 2.81 -11.48 -21.84
C VAL A 30 3.85 -12.51 -21.38
N THR A 31 4.00 -12.68 -20.06
CA THR A 31 4.95 -13.64 -19.48
C THR A 31 4.58 -15.09 -19.84
N TRP A 32 3.30 -15.43 -19.80
CA TRP A 32 2.79 -16.78 -20.05
C TRP A 32 2.80 -17.17 -21.53
N LEU A 33 2.53 -16.23 -22.44
CA LEU A 33 2.62 -16.45 -23.89
C LEU A 33 4.04 -16.35 -24.43
N GLY A 34 4.87 -15.49 -23.82
CA GLY A 34 6.11 -15.01 -24.40
C GLY A 34 5.90 -13.76 -25.26
N GLU A 35 6.85 -12.83 -25.17
CA GLU A 35 6.75 -11.50 -25.79
C GLU A 35 6.50 -11.55 -27.30
N LYS A 36 7.20 -12.46 -28.00
CA LYS A 36 7.08 -12.61 -29.45
C LYS A 36 5.66 -12.97 -29.89
N ASP A 37 5.07 -13.99 -29.27
CA ASP A 37 3.76 -14.51 -29.64
C ASP A 37 2.67 -13.50 -29.22
N PHE A 38 2.84 -12.87 -28.06
CA PHE A 38 1.96 -11.78 -27.62
C PHE A 38 1.96 -10.61 -28.63
N LEU A 39 3.13 -10.11 -29.04
CA LEU A 39 3.23 -9.00 -30.01
C LEU A 39 2.65 -9.38 -31.39
N ALA A 40 2.85 -10.62 -31.83
CA ALA A 40 2.24 -11.12 -33.07
C ALA A 40 0.69 -11.11 -32.99
N GLY A 41 0.14 -11.55 -31.85
CA GLY A 41 -1.30 -11.50 -31.60
C GLY A 41 -1.86 -10.07 -31.52
N ILE A 42 -1.15 -9.15 -30.85
CA ILE A 42 -1.53 -7.73 -30.77
C ILE A 42 -1.52 -7.06 -32.15
N ASN A 43 -0.49 -7.29 -32.95
CA ASN A 43 -0.42 -6.77 -34.32
C ASN A 43 -1.60 -7.27 -35.17
N THR A 44 -1.96 -8.54 -35.00
CA THR A 44 -3.12 -9.14 -35.67
C THR A 44 -4.42 -8.46 -35.21
N HIS A 45 -4.59 -8.24 -33.91
CA HIS A 45 -5.76 -7.57 -33.36
C HIS A 45 -5.93 -6.15 -33.93
N PHE A 46 -4.89 -5.33 -33.86
CA PHE A 46 -4.95 -3.96 -34.39
C PHE A 46 -5.21 -3.92 -35.90
N ALA A 47 -4.66 -4.87 -36.67
CA ALA A 47 -4.92 -4.96 -38.10
C ALA A 47 -6.39 -5.31 -38.39
N ARG A 48 -6.98 -6.26 -37.64
CA ARG A 48 -8.37 -6.71 -37.81
C ARG A 48 -9.39 -5.64 -37.42
N HIS A 49 -9.14 -4.89 -36.36
CA HIS A 49 -10.11 -3.96 -35.76
C HIS A 49 -9.76 -2.48 -36.00
N LYS A 50 -8.87 -2.20 -36.95
CA LYS A 50 -8.45 -0.82 -37.28
C LYS A 50 -9.65 0.05 -37.63
N PHE A 51 -9.77 1.19 -36.92
CA PHE A 51 -10.87 2.15 -37.07
C PHE A 51 -12.27 1.60 -36.73
N GLY A 52 -12.34 0.48 -36.03
CA GLY A 52 -13.58 -0.12 -35.54
C GLY A 52 -13.59 -0.29 -34.04
N ASN A 53 -14.51 -1.14 -33.57
CA ASN A 53 -14.60 -1.57 -32.18
C ASN A 53 -14.23 -3.05 -32.09
N ALA A 54 -13.83 -3.49 -30.89
CA ALA A 54 -13.53 -4.88 -30.61
C ALA A 54 -14.08 -5.27 -29.23
N THR A 55 -14.39 -6.55 -29.07
CA THR A 55 -14.80 -7.17 -27.82
C THR A 55 -13.61 -7.90 -27.17
N LEU A 56 -13.79 -8.37 -25.93
CA LEU A 56 -12.80 -9.24 -25.29
C LEU A 56 -12.60 -10.54 -26.10
N ALA A 57 -13.65 -11.10 -26.70
CA ALA A 57 -13.54 -12.31 -27.51
C ALA A 57 -12.62 -12.08 -28.73
N ASP A 58 -12.81 -10.96 -29.43
CA ASP A 58 -11.97 -10.57 -30.57
C ASP A 58 -10.49 -10.42 -30.20
N PHE A 59 -10.22 -9.90 -29.00
CA PHE A 59 -8.88 -9.78 -28.45
C PHE A 59 -8.26 -11.15 -28.19
N ILE A 60 -8.97 -12.04 -27.49
CA ILE A 60 -8.50 -13.39 -27.18
C ILE A 60 -8.29 -14.21 -28.46
N ASP A 61 -9.19 -14.15 -29.44
CA ASP A 61 -9.07 -14.83 -30.73
C ASP A 61 -7.81 -14.41 -31.51
N SER A 62 -7.45 -13.13 -31.41
CA SER A 62 -6.27 -12.59 -32.08
C SER A 62 -4.99 -13.10 -31.43
N LEU A 63 -4.94 -13.17 -30.09
CA LEU A 63 -3.82 -13.76 -29.35
C LEU A 63 -3.71 -15.28 -29.57
N ALA A 64 -4.83 -16.01 -29.53
CA ALA A 64 -4.86 -17.46 -29.74
C ALA A 64 -4.33 -17.86 -31.12
N SER A 65 -4.46 -16.99 -32.13
CA SER A 65 -3.92 -17.26 -33.47
C SER A 65 -2.39 -17.24 -33.58
N ALA A 66 -1.69 -16.79 -32.53
CA ALA A 66 -0.24 -16.62 -32.51
C ALA A 66 0.51 -17.61 -31.60
N THR A 67 -0.21 -18.51 -30.90
CA THR A 67 0.38 -19.44 -29.92
C THR A 67 -0.31 -20.81 -29.94
N GLU A 68 0.35 -21.83 -29.40
CA GLU A 68 -0.26 -23.15 -29.14
C GLU A 68 -0.91 -23.24 -27.75
N ARG A 69 -0.69 -22.25 -26.88
CA ARG A 69 -1.28 -22.23 -25.54
C ARG A 69 -2.77 -21.89 -25.61
N ASP A 70 -3.57 -22.51 -24.74
CA ASP A 70 -5.02 -22.28 -24.68
C ASP A 70 -5.37 -20.92 -24.02
N VAL A 71 -5.35 -19.86 -24.82
CA VAL A 71 -5.62 -18.48 -24.37
C VAL A 71 -7.06 -18.30 -23.91
N HIS A 72 -8.00 -19.10 -24.45
CA HIS A 72 -9.40 -19.03 -24.04
C HIS A 72 -9.59 -19.52 -22.62
N ALA A 73 -9.05 -20.70 -22.29
CA ALA A 73 -9.10 -21.24 -20.94
C ALA A 73 -8.36 -20.33 -19.94
N TRP A 74 -7.23 -19.73 -20.37
CA TRP A 74 -6.53 -18.72 -19.58
C TRP A 74 -7.42 -17.52 -19.28
N ALA A 75 -8.09 -16.96 -20.30
CA ALA A 75 -8.94 -15.77 -20.15
C ALA A 75 -10.16 -16.03 -19.27
N GLU A 76 -10.80 -17.20 -19.39
CA GLU A 76 -11.87 -17.61 -18.45
C GLU A 76 -11.36 -17.62 -17.01
N SER A 77 -10.20 -18.26 -16.78
CA SER A 77 -9.63 -18.38 -15.44
C SER A 77 -9.18 -17.03 -14.86
N TRP A 78 -8.56 -16.16 -15.66
CA TRP A 78 -8.01 -14.90 -15.16
C TRP A 78 -9.02 -13.77 -15.08
N LEU A 79 -9.90 -13.66 -16.08
CA LEU A 79 -10.76 -12.50 -16.27
C LEU A 79 -12.20 -12.74 -15.78
N ARG A 80 -12.62 -14.00 -15.60
CA ARG A 80 -13.99 -14.34 -15.17
C ARG A 80 -14.10 -14.99 -13.79
N THR A 81 -13.01 -15.04 -13.03
CA THR A 81 -13.02 -15.50 -11.64
C THR A 81 -12.60 -14.37 -10.69
N THR A 82 -13.07 -14.45 -9.44
CA THR A 82 -12.76 -13.50 -8.37
C THR A 82 -11.64 -14.01 -7.46
N GLY A 83 -11.18 -13.16 -6.53
CA GLY A 83 -10.12 -13.52 -5.57
C GLY A 83 -8.71 -13.54 -6.14
N VAL A 84 -7.77 -13.99 -5.30
CA VAL A 84 -6.33 -14.08 -5.57
C VAL A 84 -5.82 -15.46 -5.16
N ASP A 85 -4.94 -16.03 -5.97
CA ASP A 85 -4.34 -17.35 -5.73
C ASP A 85 -3.19 -17.21 -4.72
N THR A 86 -2.91 -18.26 -3.95
CA THR A 86 -1.77 -18.31 -3.03
C THR A 86 -0.79 -19.39 -3.46
N LEU A 87 0.49 -19.04 -3.56
CA LEU A 87 1.59 -19.91 -3.97
C LEU A 87 2.54 -20.13 -2.80
N THR A 88 2.78 -21.40 -2.46
CA THR A 88 3.67 -21.77 -1.34
C THR A 88 4.75 -22.75 -1.81
N PRO A 89 6.04 -22.45 -1.61
CA PRO A 89 7.12 -23.35 -2.01
C PRO A 89 7.19 -24.57 -1.08
N LYS A 90 7.44 -25.73 -1.67
CA LYS A 90 7.75 -26.99 -0.99
C LYS A 90 9.06 -27.50 -1.52
N VAL A 91 10.10 -27.41 -0.69
CA VAL A 91 11.45 -27.85 -1.02
C VAL A 91 11.71 -29.21 -0.39
N THR A 92 12.04 -30.21 -1.22
CA THR A 92 12.32 -31.57 -0.78
C THR A 92 13.78 -31.90 -1.06
N ARG A 93 14.45 -32.55 -0.10
CA ARG A 93 15.81 -33.05 -0.27
C ARG A 93 15.79 -34.45 -0.88
N ALA A 94 16.55 -34.66 -1.95
CA ALA A 94 16.78 -35.95 -2.56
C ALA A 94 17.90 -36.73 -1.86
N ASP A 95 17.97 -38.05 -2.10
CA ASP A 95 18.94 -38.96 -1.47
C ASP A 95 20.40 -38.60 -1.79
N ASP A 96 20.65 -37.98 -2.95
CA ASP A 96 21.98 -37.50 -3.38
C ASP A 96 22.38 -36.17 -2.72
N GLY A 97 21.53 -35.61 -1.85
CA GLY A 97 21.75 -34.36 -1.15
C GLY A 97 21.36 -33.10 -1.92
N THR A 98 20.87 -33.23 -3.15
CA THR A 98 20.27 -32.11 -3.91
C THR A 98 18.85 -31.83 -3.45
N TYR A 99 18.29 -30.72 -3.92
CA TYR A 99 16.95 -30.27 -3.57
C TYR A 99 16.10 -30.08 -4.82
N THR A 100 14.80 -30.35 -4.68
CA THR A 100 13.77 -30.11 -5.69
C THR A 100 12.68 -29.22 -5.12
N LEU A 101 12.13 -28.35 -5.96
CA LEU A 101 11.01 -27.47 -5.66
C LEU A 101 9.72 -28.01 -6.27
N THR A 102 8.67 -28.03 -5.45
CA THR A 102 7.27 -28.07 -5.88
C THR A 102 6.54 -26.84 -5.32
N VAL A 103 5.46 -26.40 -5.95
CA VAL A 103 4.68 -25.24 -5.51
C VAL A 103 3.25 -25.68 -5.24
N ASP A 104 2.84 -25.56 -3.98
CA ASP A 104 1.44 -25.70 -3.60
C ASP A 104 0.68 -24.48 -4.13
N HIS A 105 -0.41 -24.75 -4.85
CA HIS A 105 -1.25 -23.75 -5.51
C HIS A 105 -2.66 -23.80 -4.94
N ALA A 106 -2.98 -22.81 -4.10
CA ALA A 106 -4.34 -22.60 -3.60
C ALA A 106 -5.04 -21.57 -4.51
N GLY A 107 -5.81 -22.08 -5.47
CA GLY A 107 -6.49 -21.27 -6.48
C GLY A 107 -6.73 -22.09 -7.74
N SER A 108 -7.04 -21.42 -8.84
CA SER A 108 -7.37 -22.09 -10.12
C SER A 108 -6.73 -21.44 -11.33
N ARG A 109 -6.06 -20.29 -11.17
CA ARG A 109 -5.50 -19.56 -12.30
C ARG A 109 -4.19 -20.22 -12.74
N PRO A 110 -3.97 -20.40 -14.05
CA PRO A 110 -2.65 -20.80 -14.52
C PRO A 110 -1.67 -19.64 -14.38
N HIS A 111 -0.49 -19.89 -13.81
CA HIS A 111 0.55 -18.88 -13.68
C HIS A 111 1.83 -19.29 -14.42
N ARG A 112 2.48 -18.35 -15.10
CA ARG A 112 3.93 -18.40 -15.35
C ARG A 112 4.62 -17.50 -14.32
N ILE A 113 5.63 -18.00 -13.61
CA ILE A 113 6.38 -17.23 -12.62
C ILE A 113 7.88 -17.46 -12.80
N ALA A 114 8.70 -16.53 -12.30
CA ALA A 114 10.12 -16.76 -12.09
C ALA A 114 10.37 -17.06 -10.60
N VAL A 115 11.32 -17.96 -10.32
CA VAL A 115 11.72 -18.31 -8.96
C VAL A 115 13.16 -17.90 -8.73
N GLY A 116 13.39 -16.87 -7.91
CA GLY A 116 14.72 -16.43 -7.57
C GLY A 116 15.37 -17.36 -6.53
N LEU A 117 16.54 -17.91 -6.86
CA LEU A 117 17.36 -18.69 -5.95
C LEU A 117 18.56 -17.84 -5.52
N TYR A 118 18.56 -17.40 -4.27
CA TYR A 118 19.58 -16.50 -3.74
C TYR A 118 20.47 -17.21 -2.71
N ASP A 119 21.77 -16.91 -2.78
CA ASP A 119 22.78 -17.39 -1.84
C ASP A 119 23.45 -16.17 -1.15
N PRO A 120 24.04 -16.35 0.05
CA PRO A 120 24.83 -15.31 0.69
C PRO A 120 26.02 -14.92 -0.17
N ASP A 121 26.34 -13.63 -0.21
CA ASP A 121 27.57 -13.16 -0.84
C ASP A 121 28.78 -13.65 0.00
N PRO A 122 29.72 -14.41 -0.58
CA PRO A 122 30.92 -14.86 0.15
C PRO A 122 31.78 -13.72 0.72
N GLY A 123 31.64 -12.50 0.19
CA GLY A 123 32.38 -11.32 0.65
C GLY A 123 31.66 -10.44 1.67
N ASP A 124 30.36 -10.64 1.87
CA ASP A 124 29.53 -9.82 2.74
C ASP A 124 28.30 -10.60 3.23
N ASP A 125 28.34 -11.02 4.50
CA ASP A 125 27.27 -11.82 5.14
C ASP A 125 25.90 -11.10 5.17
N GLY A 126 25.87 -9.78 4.93
CA GLY A 126 24.65 -8.98 4.84
C GLY A 126 23.96 -9.04 3.47
N HIS A 127 24.68 -9.40 2.42
CA HIS A 127 24.22 -9.34 1.03
C HIS A 127 23.85 -10.70 0.45
N LEU A 128 22.90 -10.66 -0.50
CA LEU A 128 22.43 -11.85 -1.22
C LEU A 128 22.70 -11.69 -2.71
N VAL A 129 23.17 -12.76 -3.35
CA VAL A 129 23.42 -12.81 -4.79
C VAL A 129 22.49 -13.80 -5.46
N LEU A 130 21.96 -13.43 -6.62
CA LEU A 130 21.12 -14.32 -7.43
C LEU A 130 22.00 -15.43 -8.02
N ARG A 131 21.75 -16.67 -7.63
CA ARG A 131 22.38 -17.85 -8.23
C ARG A 131 21.75 -18.21 -9.57
N ASP A 132 20.42 -18.31 -9.57
CA ASP A 132 19.64 -18.72 -10.75
C ASP A 132 18.18 -18.24 -10.62
N ARG A 133 17.49 -18.14 -11.75
CA ARG A 133 16.09 -17.71 -11.84
C ARG A 133 15.28 -18.59 -12.80
N PRO A 134 15.00 -19.86 -12.43
CA PRO A 134 14.15 -20.72 -13.25
C PRO A 134 12.73 -20.18 -13.39
N GLU A 135 12.15 -20.33 -14.58
CA GLU A 135 10.75 -20.00 -14.87
C GLU A 135 9.87 -21.24 -14.85
N LEU A 136 8.70 -21.13 -14.22
CA LEU A 136 7.80 -22.25 -13.93
C LEU A 136 6.36 -21.92 -14.34
N ASP A 137 5.69 -22.90 -14.95
CA ASP A 137 4.24 -22.88 -15.10
C ASP A 137 3.60 -23.54 -13.86
N ILE A 138 2.54 -22.92 -13.33
CA ILE A 138 1.73 -23.34 -12.18
C ILE A 138 0.29 -23.56 -12.67
N PRO A 139 -0.38 -24.69 -12.34
CA PRO A 139 0.13 -25.80 -11.55
C PRO A 139 1.31 -26.50 -12.22
N GLN A 140 2.24 -26.99 -11.40
CA GLN A 140 3.43 -27.67 -11.89
C GLN A 140 3.12 -29.13 -12.24
N ASN A 141 3.68 -29.60 -13.36
CA ASN A 141 3.58 -31.01 -13.76
C ASN A 141 4.70 -31.87 -13.15
N THR A 142 5.88 -31.27 -12.94
CA THR A 142 7.08 -31.97 -12.46
C THR A 142 7.83 -31.09 -11.47
N ALA A 143 8.41 -31.71 -10.43
CA ALA A 143 9.30 -31.02 -9.51
C ALA A 143 10.51 -30.42 -10.25
N THR A 144 10.91 -29.22 -9.86
CA THR A 144 12.02 -28.49 -10.47
C THR A 144 13.30 -28.70 -9.65
N PRO A 145 14.40 -29.22 -10.24
CA PRO A 145 15.68 -29.28 -9.54
C PRO A 145 16.18 -27.88 -9.18
N VAL A 146 16.57 -27.66 -7.93
CA VAL A 146 17.18 -26.40 -7.47
C VAL A 146 18.65 -26.57 -7.06
N GLY A 147 19.19 -27.79 -7.18
CA GLY A 147 20.59 -28.10 -6.87
C GLY A 147 20.85 -28.05 -5.37
N LYS A 148 21.77 -27.19 -4.92
CA LYS A 148 21.97 -26.92 -3.50
C LYS A 148 20.80 -26.09 -2.95
N ARG A 149 20.46 -26.27 -1.67
CA ARG A 149 19.45 -25.43 -1.02
C ARG A 149 19.91 -23.95 -1.05
N PRO A 150 19.14 -23.04 -1.67
CA PRO A 150 19.43 -21.61 -1.57
C PRO A 150 19.18 -21.11 -0.15
N ALA A 151 19.80 -19.99 0.22
CA ALA A 151 19.44 -19.30 1.47
C ALA A 151 18.04 -18.68 1.37
N LEU A 152 17.70 -18.11 0.21
CA LEU A 152 16.37 -17.59 -0.07
C LEU A 152 15.83 -18.16 -1.39
N LEU A 153 14.64 -18.75 -1.32
CA LEU A 153 13.82 -19.10 -2.47
C LEU A 153 12.62 -18.16 -2.55
N LEU A 154 12.61 -17.30 -3.57
CA LEU A 154 11.54 -16.34 -3.81
C LEU A 154 10.69 -16.77 -5.00
N LEU A 155 9.44 -17.17 -4.75
CA LEU A 155 8.47 -17.34 -5.83
C LEU A 155 8.02 -15.96 -6.36
N ASN A 156 7.69 -15.90 -7.65
CA ASN A 156 7.26 -14.67 -8.35
C ASN A 156 8.31 -13.55 -8.29
N ASP A 157 9.59 -13.91 -8.35
CA ASP A 157 10.66 -12.94 -8.48
C ASP A 157 10.46 -12.11 -9.76
N GLY A 158 10.62 -10.80 -9.66
CA GLY A 158 10.27 -9.86 -10.72
C GLY A 158 8.77 -9.53 -10.84
N ASP A 159 7.91 -9.96 -9.90
CA ASP A 159 6.50 -9.56 -9.80
C ASP A 159 5.69 -9.81 -11.09
N LEU A 160 5.82 -11.01 -11.65
CA LEU A 160 5.27 -11.36 -12.96
C LEU A 160 3.78 -11.72 -12.91
N THR A 161 3.30 -12.17 -11.75
CA THR A 161 1.93 -12.65 -11.57
C THR A 161 1.19 -11.97 -10.41
N TYR A 162 -0.14 -11.95 -10.51
CA TYR A 162 -1.03 -11.55 -9.42
C TYR A 162 -1.36 -12.76 -8.53
N ALA A 163 -0.53 -12.99 -7.52
CA ALA A 163 -0.73 -14.04 -6.52
C ALA A 163 -0.10 -13.63 -5.19
N LYS A 164 -0.64 -14.18 -4.09
CA LYS A 164 -0.02 -14.09 -2.76
C LYS A 164 1.11 -15.11 -2.68
N ILE A 165 2.27 -14.67 -2.19
CA ILE A 165 3.44 -15.53 -2.00
C ILE A 165 3.60 -15.88 -0.53
N ARG A 166 3.95 -17.13 -0.24
CA ARG A 166 4.39 -17.60 1.07
C ARG A 166 5.83 -18.07 1.01
N PHE A 167 6.50 -18.01 2.14
CA PHE A 167 7.89 -18.43 2.29
C PHE A 167 7.98 -19.72 3.07
N ASP A 168 8.94 -20.57 2.72
CA ASP A 168 9.35 -21.64 3.61
C ASP A 168 10.17 -21.08 4.80
N PRO A 169 10.30 -21.82 5.92
CA PRO A 169 10.91 -21.30 7.15
C PRO A 169 12.34 -20.77 6.99
N ASP A 170 13.16 -21.41 6.15
CA ASP A 170 14.56 -21.00 5.98
C ASP A 170 14.64 -19.70 5.16
N SER A 171 13.86 -19.62 4.07
CA SER A 171 13.73 -18.38 3.28
C SER A 171 13.21 -17.22 4.15
N PHE A 172 12.24 -17.47 5.04
CA PHE A 172 11.73 -16.45 5.95
C PHE A 172 12.80 -15.99 6.95
N THR A 173 13.63 -16.90 7.45
CA THR A 173 14.78 -16.56 8.31
C THR A 173 15.76 -15.65 7.56
N THR A 174 16.13 -16.02 6.34
CA THR A 174 17.01 -15.18 5.50
C THR A 174 16.38 -13.82 5.17
N ILE A 175 15.06 -13.75 4.95
CA ILE A 175 14.38 -12.46 4.74
C ILE A 175 14.51 -11.58 5.97
N ARG A 176 14.21 -12.11 7.17
CA ARG A 176 14.30 -11.35 8.42
C ARG A 176 15.69 -10.79 8.68
N ASP A 177 16.72 -11.51 8.25
CA ASP A 177 18.10 -11.18 8.57
C ASP A 177 18.78 -10.35 7.43
N ASN A 178 18.34 -10.51 6.16
CA ASN A 178 19.05 -10.01 4.98
C ASN A 178 18.20 -9.31 3.91
N LEU A 179 16.91 -8.98 4.13
CA LEU A 179 16.04 -8.40 3.08
C LEU A 179 16.67 -7.20 2.36
N SER A 180 17.22 -6.23 3.10
CA SER A 180 17.86 -5.03 2.52
C SER A 180 19.15 -5.32 1.74
N GLY A 181 19.74 -6.51 1.91
CA GLY A 181 20.93 -6.95 1.20
C GLY A 181 20.66 -7.48 -0.22
N LEU A 182 19.39 -7.67 -0.60
CA LEU A 182 19.01 -8.03 -1.96
C LEU A 182 19.29 -6.86 -2.91
N PRO A 183 19.90 -7.09 -4.08
CA PRO A 183 20.34 -6.01 -4.95
C PRO A 183 19.18 -5.31 -5.67
N ASP A 184 18.17 -6.07 -6.10
CA ASP A 184 17.09 -5.55 -6.93
C ASP A 184 15.90 -5.00 -6.10
N PRO A 185 15.50 -3.72 -6.28
CA PRO A 185 14.36 -3.15 -5.56
C PRO A 185 13.04 -3.88 -5.82
N LEU A 186 12.82 -4.43 -7.02
CA LEU A 186 11.57 -5.13 -7.34
C LEU A 186 11.48 -6.49 -6.62
N THR A 187 12.58 -7.22 -6.51
CA THR A 187 12.69 -8.39 -5.62
C THR A 187 12.33 -8.02 -4.18
N ARG A 188 12.89 -6.92 -3.62
CA ARG A 188 12.56 -6.45 -2.27
C ARG A 188 11.09 -6.05 -2.14
N ALA A 189 10.51 -5.41 -3.16
CA ALA A 189 9.09 -5.06 -3.20
C ALA A 189 8.17 -6.29 -3.15
N THR A 190 8.53 -7.35 -3.88
CA THR A 190 7.79 -8.61 -3.88
C THR A 190 7.76 -9.22 -2.48
N ILE A 191 8.89 -9.19 -1.77
CA ILE A 191 9.00 -9.66 -0.38
C ILE A 191 8.16 -8.80 0.57
N TRP A 192 8.27 -7.48 0.50
CA TRP A 192 7.46 -6.57 1.33
C TRP A 192 5.96 -6.76 1.11
N ASN A 193 5.53 -6.96 -0.13
CA ASN A 193 4.13 -7.27 -0.45
C ASN A 193 3.70 -8.63 0.13
N ALA A 194 4.55 -9.66 0.03
CA ALA A 194 4.26 -10.97 0.64
C ALA A 194 4.15 -10.90 2.17
N LEU A 195 5.03 -10.13 2.84
CA LEU A 195 4.95 -9.88 4.29
C LEU A 195 3.66 -9.13 4.65
N ARG A 196 3.29 -8.10 3.87
CA ARG A 196 2.03 -7.35 4.03
C ARG A 196 0.82 -8.27 3.93
N ASP A 197 0.78 -9.15 2.93
CA ASP A 197 -0.31 -10.08 2.71
C ASP A 197 -0.39 -11.11 3.84
N ALA A 198 0.75 -11.62 4.33
CA ALA A 198 0.79 -12.55 5.46
C ALA A 198 0.24 -11.91 6.75
N VAL A 199 0.49 -10.61 7.00
CA VAL A 199 -0.13 -9.89 8.12
C VAL A 199 -1.65 -9.80 7.95
N ARG A 200 -2.11 -9.43 6.75
CA ARG A 200 -3.54 -9.31 6.45
C ARG A 200 -4.30 -10.63 6.54
N ASP A 201 -3.63 -11.73 6.24
CA ASP A 201 -4.20 -13.08 6.32
C ASP A 201 -4.06 -13.71 7.74
N GLY A 202 -3.47 -12.98 8.70
CA GLY A 202 -3.31 -13.46 10.08
C GLY A 202 -2.21 -14.53 10.25
N GLU A 203 -1.35 -14.71 9.25
CA GLU A 203 -0.26 -15.68 9.25
C GLU A 203 1.06 -15.11 9.80
N LEU A 204 1.18 -13.78 9.82
CA LEU A 204 2.32 -13.05 10.39
C LEU A 204 1.83 -12.03 11.44
N PRO A 205 2.37 -12.02 12.67
CA PRO A 205 2.03 -10.97 13.64
C PRO A 205 2.36 -9.58 13.10
N ALA A 206 1.49 -8.60 13.34
CA ALA A 206 1.70 -7.24 12.87
C ALA A 206 2.98 -6.60 13.44
N THR A 207 3.37 -6.97 14.66
CA THR A 207 4.64 -6.55 15.29
C THR A 207 5.87 -7.07 14.54
N ALA A 208 5.82 -8.28 13.99
CA ALA A 208 6.95 -8.83 13.22
C ALA A 208 7.21 -8.04 11.92
N TYR A 209 6.17 -7.43 11.33
CA TYR A 209 6.36 -6.52 10.19
C TYR A 209 7.03 -5.20 10.63
N LEU A 210 6.72 -4.68 11.83
CA LEU A 210 7.40 -3.51 12.39
C LEU A 210 8.88 -3.81 12.68
N ASP A 211 9.19 -5.00 13.19
CA ASP A 211 10.56 -5.45 13.43
C ASP A 211 11.35 -5.51 12.12
N ALA A 212 10.76 -6.09 11.07
CA ALA A 212 11.36 -6.09 9.74
C ALA A 212 11.57 -4.66 9.21
N ALA A 213 10.58 -3.77 9.38
CA ALA A 213 10.70 -2.37 8.94
C ALA A 213 11.84 -1.66 9.69
N ARG A 214 11.97 -1.91 10.99
CA ARG A 214 13.04 -1.36 11.83
C ARG A 214 14.43 -1.82 11.40
N ALA A 215 14.56 -3.11 11.04
CA ALA A 215 15.82 -3.71 10.62
C ALA A 215 16.27 -3.23 9.23
N HIS A 216 15.34 -3.13 8.27
CA HIS A 216 15.71 -2.99 6.86
C HIS A 216 15.50 -1.59 6.27
N LEU A 217 14.50 -0.82 6.71
CA LEU A 217 14.28 0.52 6.14
C LEU A 217 15.48 1.47 6.33
N PRO A 218 16.22 1.47 7.45
CA PRO A 218 17.44 2.28 7.59
C PRO A 218 18.54 1.98 6.57
N HIS A 219 18.43 0.89 5.80
CA HIS A 219 19.36 0.49 4.74
C HIS A 219 18.73 0.56 3.34
N GLU A 220 17.41 0.78 3.24
CA GLU A 220 16.70 0.87 1.96
C GLU A 220 16.98 2.21 1.26
N SER A 221 17.23 2.16 -0.04
CA SER A 221 17.55 3.31 -0.89
C SER A 221 16.44 3.63 -1.90
N ASP A 222 15.51 2.70 -2.14
CA ASP A 222 14.37 2.92 -3.01
C ASP A 222 13.26 3.72 -2.31
N LEU A 223 12.86 4.81 -2.94
CA LEU A 223 11.88 5.75 -2.41
C LEU A 223 10.49 5.13 -2.27
N ALA A 224 10.05 4.37 -3.27
CA ALA A 224 8.71 3.78 -3.28
C ALA A 224 8.57 2.70 -2.22
N LEU A 225 9.64 1.92 -1.97
CA LEU A 225 9.69 0.95 -0.88
C LEU A 225 9.57 1.61 0.49
N VAL A 226 10.40 2.61 0.79
CA VAL A 226 10.36 3.31 2.08
C VAL A 226 8.98 3.91 2.32
N GLN A 227 8.43 4.62 1.34
CA GLN A 227 7.10 5.22 1.45
C GLN A 227 6.01 4.16 1.64
N GLY A 228 6.02 3.08 0.86
CA GLY A 228 5.01 2.02 0.91
C GLY A 228 5.03 1.23 2.22
N VAL A 229 6.21 0.95 2.77
CA VAL A 229 6.36 0.23 4.04
C VAL A 229 5.95 1.13 5.21
N LEU A 230 6.43 2.37 5.26
CA LEU A 230 6.05 3.32 6.33
C LEU A 230 4.55 3.61 6.31
N SER A 231 3.95 3.81 5.14
CA SER A 231 2.51 4.03 5.02
C SER A 231 1.68 2.84 5.50
N PHE A 232 2.06 1.60 5.14
CA PHE A 232 1.37 0.41 5.65
C PHE A 232 1.55 0.27 7.18
N ALA A 233 2.77 0.49 7.67
CA ALA A 233 3.09 0.35 9.08
C ALA A 233 2.37 1.40 9.96
N SER A 234 2.26 2.65 9.53
CA SER A 234 1.54 3.67 10.30
C SER A 234 0.02 3.52 10.18
N THR A 235 -0.51 3.33 8.96
CA THR A 235 -1.97 3.40 8.74
C THR A 235 -2.70 2.09 9.01
N GLN A 236 -2.07 0.94 8.74
CA GLN A 236 -2.70 -0.37 8.92
C GLN A 236 -2.25 -1.01 10.22
N ILE A 237 -0.92 -1.13 10.43
CA ILE A 237 -0.41 -1.80 11.63
C ILE A 237 -0.73 -0.97 12.88
N ALA A 238 -0.12 0.22 13.01
CA ALA A 238 -0.22 1.00 14.23
C ALA A 238 -1.64 1.50 14.52
N ASN A 239 -2.41 1.86 13.49
CA ASN A 239 -3.73 2.46 13.69
C ASN A 239 -4.92 1.49 13.56
N ARG A 240 -4.74 0.25 13.06
CA ARG A 240 -5.89 -0.66 12.82
C ARG A 240 -5.70 -2.08 13.33
N PHE A 241 -4.48 -2.62 13.32
CA PHE A 241 -4.24 -4.02 13.67
C PHE A 241 -3.70 -4.22 15.08
N LEU A 242 -3.03 -3.20 15.63
CA LEU A 242 -2.57 -3.21 17.01
C LEU A 242 -3.63 -2.69 17.98
N THR A 243 -3.51 -3.13 19.22
CA THR A 243 -4.32 -2.64 20.35
C THR A 243 -3.88 -1.22 20.74
N ASP A 244 -4.73 -0.53 21.51
CA ASP A 244 -4.38 0.77 22.11
C ASP A 244 -3.15 0.69 23.03
N GLU A 245 -2.92 -0.46 23.66
CA GLU A 245 -1.76 -0.71 24.52
C GLU A 245 -0.46 -0.84 23.72
N ASP A 246 -0.49 -1.51 22.56
CA ASP A 246 0.70 -1.75 21.74
C ASP A 246 1.04 -0.58 20.81
N ARG A 247 0.06 0.27 20.49
CA ARG A 247 0.21 1.38 19.54
C ARG A 247 1.34 2.37 19.90
N PRO A 248 1.52 2.81 21.16
CA PRO A 248 2.63 3.70 21.52
C PRO A 248 4.02 3.13 21.19
N ALA A 249 4.22 1.83 21.41
CA ALA A 249 5.48 1.17 21.08
C ALA A 249 5.73 1.11 19.56
N ALA A 250 4.67 0.89 18.78
CA ALA A 250 4.74 0.95 17.32
C ALA A 250 5.10 2.36 16.80
N LEU A 251 4.47 3.41 17.34
CA LEU A 251 4.80 4.79 16.99
C LEU A 251 6.27 5.11 17.32
N SER A 252 6.75 4.72 18.51
CA SER A 252 8.15 4.90 18.90
C SER A 252 9.13 4.22 17.94
N THR A 253 8.80 3.01 17.49
CA THR A 253 9.58 2.26 16.49
C THR A 253 9.63 3.02 15.16
N LEU A 254 8.48 3.50 14.66
CA LEU A 254 8.39 4.25 13.41
C LEU A 254 9.10 5.61 13.49
N THR A 255 8.98 6.32 14.61
CA THR A 255 9.73 7.55 14.87
C THR A 255 11.24 7.29 14.81
N THR A 256 11.70 6.18 15.40
CA THR A 256 13.12 5.80 15.38
C THR A 256 13.60 5.49 13.96
N VAL A 257 12.83 4.74 13.17
CA VAL A 257 13.14 4.47 11.76
C VAL A 257 13.24 5.76 10.95
N CYS A 258 12.27 6.66 11.09
CA CYS A 258 12.27 7.93 10.38
C CYS A 258 13.47 8.80 10.80
N ARG A 259 13.82 8.81 12.10
CA ARG A 259 15.02 9.51 12.58
C ARG A 259 16.30 8.96 11.98
N ASP A 260 16.45 7.64 11.89
CA ASP A 260 17.63 7.02 11.29
C ASP A 260 17.74 7.36 9.80
N LEU A 261 16.63 7.36 9.07
CA LEU A 261 16.58 7.79 7.67
C LEU A 261 16.93 9.26 7.49
N ILE A 262 16.40 10.15 8.33
CA ILE A 262 16.76 11.58 8.34
C ILE A 262 18.25 11.73 8.61
N ARG A 263 18.81 11.09 9.65
CA ARG A 263 20.24 11.18 9.96
C ARG A 263 21.13 10.66 8.82
N ARG A 264 20.76 9.54 8.19
CA ARG A 264 21.50 8.94 7.07
C ARG A 264 21.55 9.86 5.84
N THR A 265 20.55 10.73 5.67
CA THR A 265 20.38 11.62 4.50
C THR A 265 20.70 13.08 4.84
N GLU A 266 21.37 13.34 5.97
CA GLU A 266 21.71 14.69 6.44
C GLU A 266 22.82 15.36 5.61
N ASP A 267 23.62 14.57 4.90
CA ASP A 267 24.64 15.03 3.95
C ASP A 267 24.04 15.56 2.62
N GLY A 268 22.72 15.58 2.49
CA GLY A 268 22.01 15.97 1.28
C GLY A 268 21.84 14.84 0.26
N SER A 269 22.33 13.63 0.56
CA SER A 269 22.06 12.45 -0.27
C SER A 269 20.58 12.06 -0.18
N HIS A 270 20.03 11.53 -1.27
CA HIS A 270 18.65 11.03 -1.35
C HIS A 270 17.58 11.99 -0.77
N PRO A 271 17.43 13.23 -1.29
CA PRO A 271 16.50 14.23 -0.74
C PRO A 271 15.04 13.76 -0.70
N GLY A 272 14.62 12.89 -1.64
CA GLY A 272 13.29 12.28 -1.63
C GLY A 272 13.05 11.33 -0.45
N LEU A 273 14.07 10.54 -0.07
CA LEU A 273 14.00 9.67 1.11
C LEU A 273 13.93 10.49 2.38
N ARG A 274 14.74 11.56 2.46
CA ARG A 274 14.70 12.49 3.57
C ARG A 274 13.32 13.11 3.75
N LEU A 275 12.74 13.67 2.69
CA LEU A 275 11.41 14.28 2.74
C LEU A 275 10.33 13.26 3.14
N THR A 276 10.43 12.03 2.63
CA THR A 276 9.52 10.92 3.02
C THR A 276 9.64 10.60 4.50
N ALA A 277 10.87 10.48 5.02
CA ALA A 277 11.11 10.22 6.43
C ALA A 277 10.61 11.37 7.32
N VAL A 278 10.79 12.63 6.92
CA VAL A 278 10.26 13.81 7.64
C VAL A 278 8.74 13.77 7.71
N ARG A 279 8.07 13.56 6.57
CA ARG A 279 6.61 13.46 6.48
C ARG A 279 6.07 12.38 7.43
N HIS A 280 6.65 11.18 7.37
CA HIS A 280 6.24 10.08 8.23
C HIS A 280 6.61 10.29 9.70
N PHE A 281 7.75 10.95 10.00
CA PHE A 281 8.11 11.32 11.37
C PHE A 281 7.03 12.20 12.00
N ILE A 282 6.56 13.20 11.26
CA ILE A 282 5.47 14.08 11.71
C ILE A 282 4.20 13.28 11.93
N ASP A 283 3.79 12.46 10.95
CA ASP A 283 2.54 11.69 11.02
C ASP A 283 2.49 10.74 12.25
N VAL A 284 3.64 10.21 12.69
CA VAL A 284 3.74 9.22 13.79
C VAL A 284 4.25 9.81 15.09
N ALA A 285 4.50 11.13 15.18
CA ALA A 285 5.07 11.75 16.37
C ALA A 285 4.13 11.54 17.59
N ALA A 286 4.59 10.81 18.60
CA ALA A 286 3.81 10.57 19.82
C ALA A 286 3.85 11.74 20.82
N HIS A 287 4.86 12.61 20.70
CA HIS A 287 5.07 13.77 21.56
C HIS A 287 5.28 15.02 20.71
N PRO A 288 4.84 16.20 21.17
CA PRO A 288 4.85 17.41 20.37
C PRO A 288 6.24 18.06 20.25
N ASP A 289 7.15 17.84 21.21
CA ASP A 289 8.35 18.67 21.40
C ASP A 289 9.18 18.84 20.12
N THR A 290 9.59 17.73 19.50
CA THR A 290 10.47 17.77 18.31
C THR A 290 9.79 18.45 17.11
N ILE A 291 8.51 18.17 16.85
CA ILE A 291 7.82 18.76 15.69
C ILE A 291 7.43 20.21 15.96
N ALA A 292 7.17 20.59 17.22
CA ALA A 292 6.96 21.97 17.62
C ALA A 292 8.25 22.81 17.45
N GLU A 293 9.41 22.25 17.82
CA GLU A 293 10.72 22.86 17.55
C GLU A 293 10.92 23.07 16.04
N TRP A 294 10.63 22.08 15.20
CA TRP A 294 10.76 22.22 13.74
C TRP A 294 9.85 23.33 13.19
N LEU A 295 8.62 23.45 13.70
CA LEU A 295 7.69 24.51 13.29
C LEU A 295 8.19 25.90 13.69
N ALA A 296 8.73 26.03 14.91
CA ALA A 296 9.26 27.28 15.44
C ALA A 296 10.52 27.74 14.69
N ASP A 297 11.40 26.80 14.35
CA ASP A 297 12.64 27.07 13.60
C ASP A 297 12.38 27.22 12.08
N GLY A 298 11.21 26.78 11.61
CA GLY A 298 10.85 26.80 10.18
C GLY A 298 11.61 25.79 9.32
N THR A 299 12.32 24.85 9.94
CA THR A 299 13.15 23.86 9.26
C THR A 299 13.34 22.61 10.10
N VAL A 300 13.56 21.47 9.45
CA VAL A 300 14.06 20.28 10.12
C VAL A 300 15.59 20.41 10.27
N PRO A 301 16.21 19.95 11.38
CA PRO A 301 17.67 19.95 11.51
C PRO A 301 18.36 19.28 10.32
N GLY A 302 19.21 20.02 9.60
CA GLY A 302 19.82 19.57 8.34
C GLY A 302 18.91 19.69 7.10
N GLY A 303 17.82 20.46 7.18
CA GLY A 303 16.78 20.60 6.16
C GLY A 303 15.79 19.43 6.12
N PRO A 304 14.78 19.44 5.24
CA PRO A 304 14.38 20.57 4.42
C PRO A 304 13.76 21.70 5.26
N GLU A 305 13.71 22.90 4.68
CA GLU A 305 12.84 23.97 5.17
C GLU A 305 11.37 23.50 5.14
N LEU A 306 10.57 23.98 6.09
CA LEU A 306 9.16 23.64 6.13
C LEU A 306 8.39 24.48 5.11
N ASP A 307 8.12 23.88 3.96
CA ASP A 307 7.14 24.41 3.00
C ASP A 307 5.71 24.41 3.60
N PRO A 308 4.73 25.09 2.96
CA PRO A 308 3.36 25.13 3.48
C PRO A 308 2.75 23.74 3.73
N GLU A 309 3.08 22.73 2.93
CA GLU A 309 2.57 21.36 3.13
C GLU A 309 3.07 20.75 4.43
N LEU A 310 4.37 20.89 4.72
CA LEU A 310 4.97 20.41 5.97
C LEU A 310 4.48 21.21 7.18
N ARG A 311 4.33 22.53 7.06
CA ARG A 311 3.82 23.38 8.17
C ARG A 311 2.41 22.96 8.58
N TRP A 312 1.50 22.78 7.61
CA TRP A 312 0.14 22.29 7.89
C TRP A 312 0.12 20.85 8.42
N ARG A 313 1.05 19.99 7.98
CA ARG A 313 1.18 18.63 8.50
C ARG A 313 1.63 18.62 9.96
N VAL A 314 2.61 19.46 10.32
CA VAL A 314 3.08 19.63 11.70
C VAL A 314 1.96 20.18 12.58
N LEU A 315 1.30 21.26 12.16
CA LEU A 315 0.15 21.82 12.89
C LEU A 315 -0.97 20.81 13.06
N GLY A 316 -1.26 20.03 12.02
CA GLY A 316 -2.26 18.96 12.08
C GLY A 316 -1.92 17.94 13.15
N ARG A 317 -0.66 17.46 13.22
CA ARG A 317 -0.25 16.54 14.27
C ARG A 317 -0.24 17.19 15.66
N LEU A 318 0.21 18.43 15.79
CA LEU A 318 0.15 19.17 17.05
C LEU A 318 -1.30 19.34 17.53
N ALA A 319 -2.26 19.56 16.62
CA ALA A 319 -3.69 19.59 16.94
C ALA A 319 -4.16 18.23 17.47
N VAL A 320 -3.79 17.12 16.81
CA VAL A 320 -4.11 15.78 17.32
C VAL A 320 -3.61 15.57 18.76
N LEU A 321 -2.39 16.04 19.05
CA LEU A 321 -1.74 15.91 20.35
C LEU A 321 -2.18 16.95 21.38
N GLY A 322 -3.07 17.89 21.04
CA GLY A 322 -3.49 18.98 21.94
C GLY A 322 -2.40 20.01 22.26
N ALA A 323 -1.39 20.12 21.38
CA ALA A 323 -0.23 21.01 21.53
C ALA A 323 -0.32 22.25 20.63
N THR A 324 -1.51 22.59 20.13
CA THR A 324 -1.80 23.82 19.38
C THR A 324 -3.28 24.20 19.57
N ASP A 325 -3.69 25.37 19.09
CA ASP A 325 -5.04 25.91 19.23
C ASP A 325 -5.54 26.63 17.96
N GLU A 326 -6.78 27.12 18.00
CA GLU A 326 -7.36 27.91 16.89
C GLU A 326 -6.56 29.17 16.57
N THR A 327 -5.89 29.78 17.56
CA THR A 327 -5.10 31.00 17.35
C THR A 327 -3.92 30.72 16.43
N ALA A 328 -3.19 29.63 16.68
CA ALA A 328 -2.09 29.19 15.83
C ALA A 328 -2.55 28.77 14.43
N ILE A 329 -3.69 28.05 14.34
CA ILE A 329 -4.28 27.64 13.06
C ILE A 329 -4.69 28.87 12.22
N ALA A 330 -5.34 29.86 12.84
CA ALA A 330 -5.75 31.08 12.18
C ALA A 330 -4.55 31.92 11.71
N ALA A 331 -3.49 32.00 12.51
CA ALA A 331 -2.26 32.71 12.14
C ALA A 331 -1.53 32.06 10.94
N GLU A 332 -1.50 30.72 10.90
CA GLU A 332 -0.96 30.01 9.74
C GLU A 332 -1.85 30.22 8.50
N LEU A 333 -3.17 30.21 8.65
CA LEU A 333 -4.10 30.46 7.54
C LEU A 333 -4.00 31.89 6.98
N GLU A 334 -3.70 32.87 7.82
CA GLU A 334 -3.41 34.24 7.38
C GLU A 334 -2.12 34.30 6.55
N SER A 335 -1.13 33.46 6.92
CA SER A 335 0.14 33.34 6.20
C SER A 335 0.02 32.55 4.89
N ASP A 336 -0.86 31.54 4.85
CA ASP A 336 -1.19 30.73 3.68
C ASP A 336 -2.71 30.77 3.38
N PRO A 337 -3.21 31.83 2.73
CA PRO A 337 -4.63 31.96 2.40
C PRO A 337 -5.06 31.11 1.19
N SER A 338 -4.20 30.21 0.70
CA SER A 338 -4.47 29.39 -0.49
C SER A 338 -5.58 28.35 -0.25
N ALA A 339 -6.07 27.71 -1.32
CA ALA A 339 -7.01 26.59 -1.20
C ALA A 339 -6.43 25.45 -0.34
N THR A 340 -5.14 25.13 -0.53
CA THR A 340 -4.42 24.15 0.29
C THR A 340 -4.35 24.58 1.76
N GLY A 341 -4.17 25.88 2.02
CA GLY A 341 -4.19 26.43 3.37
C GLY A 341 -5.56 26.32 4.03
N GLN A 342 -6.64 26.59 3.30
CA GLN A 342 -8.02 26.37 3.79
C GLN A 342 -8.28 24.89 4.13
N GLU A 343 -7.81 23.95 3.29
CA GLU A 343 -7.85 22.52 3.59
C GLU A 343 -7.01 22.16 4.83
N GLY A 344 -5.81 22.72 4.95
CA GLY A 344 -4.94 22.56 6.10
C GLY A 344 -5.62 23.00 7.40
N ALA A 345 -6.19 24.21 7.41
CA ALA A 345 -6.91 24.76 8.55
C ALA A 345 -8.15 23.92 8.91
N ALA A 346 -8.97 23.52 7.92
CA ALA A 346 -10.13 22.66 8.15
C ALA A 346 -9.73 21.32 8.80
N ARG A 347 -8.65 20.70 8.32
CA ARG A 347 -8.10 19.48 8.91
C ARG A 347 -7.61 19.69 10.33
N CYS A 348 -6.87 20.76 10.60
CA CYS A 348 -6.34 21.05 11.94
C CYS A 348 -7.46 21.32 12.94
N ARG A 349 -8.47 22.12 12.56
CA ARG A 349 -9.65 22.40 13.40
C ARG A 349 -10.40 21.13 13.77
N ALA A 350 -10.65 20.27 12.78
CA ALA A 350 -11.31 18.98 13.02
C ALA A 350 -10.47 18.03 13.91
N ALA A 351 -9.16 18.24 13.98
CA ALA A 351 -8.23 17.46 14.77
C ALA A 351 -8.02 17.96 16.21
N LEU A 352 -8.55 19.14 16.58
CA LEU A 352 -8.45 19.65 17.95
C LEU A 352 -9.14 18.68 18.94
N PRO A 353 -8.53 18.39 20.12
CA PRO A 353 -8.97 17.33 21.03
C PRO A 353 -10.00 17.86 22.04
N ASP A 354 -11.02 18.56 21.57
CA ASP A 354 -12.10 19.07 22.42
C ASP A 354 -13.49 18.75 21.85
N PRO A 355 -14.52 18.54 22.70
CA PRO A 355 -15.85 18.15 22.24
C PRO A 355 -16.53 19.16 21.30
N ASP A 356 -16.25 20.45 21.47
CA ASP A 356 -16.91 21.51 20.70
C ASP A 356 -16.36 21.56 19.26
N SER A 357 -15.05 21.39 19.09
CA SER A 357 -14.40 21.22 17.80
C SER A 357 -14.89 19.97 17.08
N LYS A 358 -15.05 18.84 17.77
CA LYS A 358 -15.61 17.60 17.17
C LYS A 358 -17.04 17.79 16.71
N ARG A 359 -17.90 18.36 17.56
CA ARG A 359 -19.28 18.65 17.17
C ARG A 359 -19.36 19.58 15.96
N THR A 360 -18.57 20.66 15.97
CA THR A 360 -18.52 21.62 14.86
C THR A 360 -18.07 20.96 13.55
N ALA A 361 -17.03 20.12 13.60
CA ALA A 361 -16.55 19.40 12.42
C ALA A 361 -17.57 18.39 11.89
N TRP A 362 -18.25 17.65 12.77
CA TRP A 362 -19.30 16.70 12.38
C TRP A 362 -20.48 17.42 11.73
N ASP A 363 -20.99 18.46 12.36
CA ASP A 363 -22.13 19.22 11.87
C ASP A 363 -21.81 19.88 10.51
N ALA A 364 -20.57 20.32 10.29
CA ALA A 364 -20.12 20.83 8.99
C ALA A 364 -20.08 19.73 7.90
N MET A 365 -19.66 18.51 8.24
CA MET A 365 -19.60 17.39 7.28
C MET A 365 -20.99 16.85 6.92
N PHE A 366 -21.89 16.75 7.91
CA PHE A 366 -23.19 16.09 7.80
C PHE A 366 -24.37 17.05 7.96
N SER A 367 -24.16 18.33 7.64
CA SER A 367 -25.22 19.34 7.62
C SER A 367 -26.39 18.89 6.75
N HIS A 368 -27.60 19.31 7.13
CA HIS A 368 -28.82 19.11 6.36
C HIS A 368 -29.23 20.38 5.58
N ASP A 369 -28.39 21.43 5.61
CA ASP A 369 -28.61 22.71 4.95
C ASP A 369 -27.61 22.92 3.81
N ASP A 370 -28.12 22.90 2.57
CA ASP A 370 -27.34 23.07 1.34
C ASP A 370 -26.53 24.38 1.31
N SER A 371 -26.98 25.43 2.02
CA SER A 371 -26.25 26.71 2.07
C SER A 371 -24.96 26.65 2.89
N THR A 372 -24.79 25.59 3.68
CA THR A 372 -23.64 25.36 4.57
C THR A 372 -22.76 24.20 4.10
N ASP A 373 -23.05 23.62 2.93
CA ASP A 373 -22.31 22.47 2.40
C ASP A 373 -20.84 22.80 2.15
N LEU A 374 -19.96 21.99 2.74
CA LEU A 374 -18.53 22.03 2.43
C LEU A 374 -18.28 21.62 0.97
N SER A 375 -17.28 22.22 0.33
CA SER A 375 -16.73 21.68 -0.92
C SER A 375 -16.19 20.27 -0.70
N ASN A 376 -16.10 19.45 -1.76
CA ASN A 376 -15.59 18.07 -1.63
C ASN A 376 -14.16 18.03 -1.03
N TYR A 377 -13.34 19.04 -1.32
CA TYR A 377 -12.01 19.20 -0.76
C TYR A 377 -12.04 19.50 0.73
N LEU A 378 -12.87 20.47 1.16
CA LEU A 378 -13.02 20.81 2.58
C LEU A 378 -13.67 19.68 3.38
N PHE A 379 -14.64 18.97 2.81
CA PHE A 379 -15.22 17.77 3.42
C PHE A 379 -14.13 16.71 3.66
N THR A 380 -13.34 16.40 2.63
CA THR A 380 -12.24 15.42 2.72
C THR A 380 -11.19 15.84 3.76
N ALA A 381 -10.83 17.13 3.78
CA ALA A 381 -9.87 17.67 4.73
C ALA A 381 -10.38 17.57 6.18
N THR A 382 -11.64 17.95 6.40
CA THR A 382 -12.31 17.86 7.70
C THR A 382 -12.39 16.40 8.17
N ALA A 383 -12.82 15.49 7.30
CA ALA A 383 -12.93 14.05 7.60
C ALA A 383 -11.58 13.43 8.00
N ARG A 384 -10.50 13.79 7.31
CA ARG A 384 -9.13 13.36 7.64
C ARG A 384 -8.62 13.89 8.97
N GLY A 385 -9.14 15.03 9.45
CA GLY A 385 -8.81 15.58 10.77
C GLY A 385 -9.65 14.98 11.89
N PHE A 386 -10.89 14.56 11.58
CA PHE A 386 -11.88 14.17 12.58
C PHE A 386 -11.53 12.88 13.34
N TRP A 387 -11.29 11.78 12.61
CA TRP A 387 -11.02 10.46 13.20
C TRP A 387 -9.54 10.32 13.57
N GLN A 388 -9.23 10.43 14.87
CA GLN A 388 -7.88 10.27 15.39
C GLN A 388 -7.84 9.17 16.45
N PRO A 389 -6.96 8.16 16.34
CA PRO A 389 -6.84 7.11 17.35
C PRO A 389 -6.57 7.65 18.76
N GLU A 390 -5.78 8.71 18.89
CA GLU A 390 -5.48 9.37 20.17
C GLU A 390 -6.72 9.99 20.86
N GLN A 391 -7.81 10.15 20.12
CA GLN A 391 -9.02 10.85 20.56
C GLN A 391 -10.25 9.94 20.52
N ALA A 392 -10.05 8.62 20.59
CA ALA A 392 -11.10 7.61 20.47
C ALA A 392 -12.31 7.88 21.38
N GLU A 393 -12.07 8.28 22.64
CA GLU A 393 -13.13 8.60 23.60
C GLU A 393 -14.01 9.78 23.15
N LEU A 394 -13.43 10.81 22.52
CA LEU A 394 -14.16 12.00 22.06
C LEU A 394 -15.02 11.71 20.83
N VAL A 395 -14.63 10.73 20.01
CA VAL A 395 -15.30 10.44 18.74
C VAL A 395 -16.24 9.23 18.82
N GLN A 396 -16.32 8.57 19.97
CA GLN A 396 -17.08 7.34 20.17
C GLN A 396 -18.58 7.50 19.86
N GLU A 397 -19.18 8.62 20.26
CA GLU A 397 -20.62 8.88 20.02
C GLU A 397 -20.97 9.01 18.52
N TYR A 398 -19.99 9.31 17.67
CA TYR A 398 -20.20 9.54 16.24
C TYR A 398 -20.14 8.24 15.42
N VAL A 399 -19.66 7.15 16.01
CA VAL A 399 -19.50 5.87 15.30
C VAL A 399 -20.85 5.32 14.85
N GLU A 400 -21.86 5.31 15.72
CA GLU A 400 -23.22 4.88 15.34
C GLU A 400 -23.89 5.88 14.40
N ARG A 401 -23.66 7.19 14.63
CA ARG A 401 -24.21 8.26 13.80
C ARG A 401 -23.73 8.18 12.35
N TYR A 402 -22.47 7.80 12.13
CA TYR A 402 -21.88 7.67 10.80
C TYR A 402 -22.75 6.86 9.84
N PHE A 403 -23.24 5.70 10.27
CA PHE A 403 -24.01 4.80 9.40
C PHE A 403 -25.35 5.38 8.95
N THR A 404 -25.90 6.33 9.71
CA THR A 404 -27.13 7.04 9.34
C THR A 404 -26.78 8.30 8.54
N ASP A 405 -25.90 9.14 9.07
CA ASP A 405 -25.58 10.45 8.53
C ASP A 405 -24.87 10.35 7.17
N ALA A 406 -23.98 9.37 6.98
CA ALA A 406 -23.28 9.17 5.70
C ALA A 406 -24.20 8.70 4.57
N VAL A 407 -25.19 7.85 4.87
CA VAL A 407 -26.17 7.39 3.88
C VAL A 407 -27.08 8.54 3.45
N THR A 408 -27.57 9.33 4.40
CA THR A 408 -28.37 10.53 4.12
C THR A 408 -27.56 11.54 3.30
N LEU A 409 -26.29 11.78 3.65
CA LEU A 409 -25.39 12.66 2.91
C LEU A 409 -25.17 12.18 1.46
N ALA A 410 -24.89 10.88 1.28
CA ALA A 410 -24.67 10.27 -0.02
C ALA A 410 -25.91 10.39 -0.92
N ALA A 411 -27.10 10.10 -0.38
CA ALA A 411 -28.36 10.26 -1.11
C ALA A 411 -28.63 11.72 -1.51
N ARG A 412 -28.22 12.69 -0.69
CA ARG A 412 -28.42 14.12 -0.94
C ARG A 412 -27.43 14.72 -1.94
N ARG A 413 -26.12 14.48 -1.77
CA ARG A 413 -25.07 15.16 -2.56
C ARG A 413 -24.41 14.28 -3.63
N GLY A 414 -24.85 13.03 -3.77
CA GLY A 414 -24.50 12.15 -4.88
C GLY A 414 -23.16 11.41 -4.76
N PRO A 415 -22.75 10.70 -5.83
CA PRO A 415 -21.70 9.67 -5.76
C PRO A 415 -20.32 10.18 -5.33
N ALA A 416 -19.94 11.40 -5.72
CA ALA A 416 -18.63 11.95 -5.38
C ALA A 416 -18.46 12.18 -3.87
N ILE A 417 -19.51 12.67 -3.18
CA ILE A 417 -19.46 12.79 -1.71
C ILE A 417 -19.58 11.41 -1.05
N ALA A 418 -20.32 10.49 -1.65
CA ALA A 418 -20.47 9.13 -1.13
C ALA A 418 -19.12 8.41 -1.08
N ASP A 419 -18.32 8.48 -2.15
CA ASP A 419 -16.95 7.95 -2.14
C ASP A 419 -16.09 8.65 -1.08
N ALA A 420 -16.14 9.99 -1.00
CA ALA A 420 -15.38 10.73 0.00
C ALA A 420 -15.76 10.37 1.45
N ALA A 421 -17.05 10.21 1.74
CA ALA A 421 -17.56 9.83 3.06
C ALA A 421 -17.20 8.38 3.41
N GLY A 422 -17.28 7.45 2.44
CA GLY A 422 -16.86 6.06 2.61
C GLY A 422 -15.36 5.92 2.82
N ARG A 423 -14.56 6.73 2.12
CA ARG A 423 -13.10 6.62 2.14
C ARG A 423 -12.43 7.36 3.28
N TRP A 424 -12.92 8.54 3.64
CA TRP A 424 -12.25 9.44 4.59
C TRP A 424 -13.01 9.66 5.89
N ALA A 425 -14.35 9.50 5.89
CA ALA A 425 -15.17 9.70 7.08
C ALA A 425 -15.59 8.38 7.74
N PHE A 426 -15.20 7.22 7.20
CA PHE A 426 -15.46 5.93 7.85
C PHE A 426 -14.62 5.78 9.14
N PRO A 427 -15.22 5.35 10.27
CA PRO A 427 -14.53 5.21 11.55
C PRO A 427 -13.60 3.98 11.58
N ALA A 428 -12.55 4.00 10.76
CA ALA A 428 -11.64 2.88 10.53
C ALA A 428 -10.91 2.38 11.79
N HIS A 429 -10.81 3.23 12.81
CA HIS A 429 -10.08 2.99 14.06
C HIS A 429 -11.00 2.63 15.24
N ALA A 430 -12.32 2.75 15.08
CA ALA A 430 -13.28 2.48 16.15
C ALA A 430 -13.87 1.05 16.11
N VAL A 431 -13.35 0.20 15.23
CA VAL A 431 -13.79 -1.20 15.12
C VAL A 431 -13.22 -1.97 16.30
N GLN A 432 -14.07 -2.21 17.31
CA GLN A 432 -13.74 -3.10 18.43
C GLN A 432 -13.81 -4.56 17.94
N ALA A 433 -12.81 -5.36 18.35
CA ALA A 433 -12.70 -6.78 18.00
C ALA A 433 -13.78 -7.65 18.67
#